data_AF-A0A7S7W915-F1
#
_entry.id   AF-A0A7S7W915-F1
#
_cell.length_a   1.000
_cell.length_b   1.000
_cell.length_c   1.000
_cell.angle_alpha   90.00
_cell.angle_beta   90.00
_cell.angle_gamma   90.00
#
_symmetry.space_group_name_H-M   'P 1'
#
loop_
_entity.id
_entity.type
_entity.pdbx_description
1 polymer ?
#
loop_
_entity_poly.entity_id
_entity_poly.type
_entity_poly.pdbx_seq_one_letter_code
_entity_poly.pdbx_strand_id
1 'polypeptide(L)' 'MKNFSNAEFSPEVIEIMTTALEAAVATLPEPVHASHVNALAESILRTAGAGERNVGNLQRIALMELQLAPRN' A
#
# COMPACT_ATOMS: atom_id res chain seq x y z
N MET A 1 9.66 7.42 -0.46
CA MET A 1 8.68 8.18 0.37
C MET A 1 8.90 9.71 0.35
N LYS A 2 8.74 10.40 -0.80
CA LYS A 2 8.98 11.87 -0.89
C LYS A 2 7.73 12.75 -0.66
N ASN A 3 6.53 12.17 -0.57
CA ASN A 3 5.26 12.91 -0.55
C ASN A 3 4.49 12.83 0.77
N PHE A 4 5.08 12.28 1.83
CA PHE A 4 4.37 11.99 3.09
C PHE A 4 4.89 12.76 4.31
N SER A 5 5.84 13.67 4.12
CA SER A 5 6.56 14.32 5.23
C SER A 5 5.67 15.12 6.20
N ASN A 6 4.42 15.43 5.81
CA ASN A 6 3.40 16.10 6.64
C ASN A 6 2.06 15.33 6.69
N ALA A 7 2.06 14.04 6.33
CA ALA A 7 0.82 13.27 6.33
C ALA A 7 0.48 12.86 7.78
N GLU A 8 -0.49 13.55 8.39
CA GLU A 8 -1.09 13.15 9.66
C GLU A 8 -2.25 12.21 9.39
N PHE A 9 -2.15 10.98 9.88
CA PHE A 9 -3.20 9.97 9.79
C PHE A 9 -3.75 9.70 11.18
N SER A 10 -5.08 9.59 11.30
CA SER A 10 -5.69 9.12 12.54
C SER A 10 -5.30 7.65 12.79
N PRO A 11 -5.33 7.17 14.04
CA PRO A 11 -5.07 5.76 14.35
C PRO A 11 -5.94 4.79 13.54
N GLU A 12 -7.21 5.13 13.33
CA GLU A 12 -8.14 4.35 12.50
C GLU A 12 -7.64 4.22 11.05
N VAL A 13 -7.13 5.30 10.45
CA VAL A 13 -6.59 5.26 9.09
C VAL A 13 -5.31 4.43 9.04
N ILE A 14 -4.49 4.46 10.10
CA ILE A 14 -3.29 3.60 10.21
C ILE A 14 -3.68 2.12 10.27
N GLU A 15 -4.72 1.75 11.02
CA GLU A 15 -5.22 0.37 11.09
C GLU A 15 -5.73 -0.10 9.73
N ILE A 16 -6.48 0.75 9.01
CA ILE A 16 -6.96 0.48 7.66
C ILE A 16 -5.79 0.22 6.69
N MET A 17 -4.76 1.09 6.72
CA MET A 17 -3.58 0.94 5.87
C MET A 17 -2.77 -0.32 6.20
N THR A 18 -2.59 -0.61 7.49
CA THR A 18 -1.88 -1.81 7.95
C THR A 18 -2.60 -3.08 7.49
N THR A 19 -3.91 -3.13 7.67
CA THR A 19 -4.74 -4.27 7.23
C THR A 19 -4.66 -4.47 5.72
N ALA A 20 -4.73 -3.39 4.94
CA ALA A 20 -4.62 -3.46 3.48
C ALA A 20 -3.22 -3.95 3.04
N LEU A 21 -2.16 -3.52 3.73
CA LEU A 21 -0.79 -3.91 3.42
C LEU A 21 -0.56 -5.40 3.72
N GLU A 22 -0.96 -5.87 4.90
CA GLU A 22 -0.86 -7.30 5.26
C GLU A 22 -1.63 -8.18 4.27
N ALA A 23 -2.86 -7.78 3.92
CA ALA A 23 -3.67 -8.50 2.94
C ALA A 23 -3.04 -8.50 1.53
N ALA A 24 -2.37 -7.42 1.12
CA ALA A 24 -1.66 -7.37 -0.16
C ALA A 24 -0.40 -8.25 -0.15
N VAL A 25 0.41 -8.16 0.91
CA VAL A 25 1.65 -8.95 1.06
C VAL A 25 1.34 -10.45 1.08
N ALA A 26 0.26 -10.87 1.73
CA ALA A 26 -0.18 -12.26 1.77
C ALA A 26 -0.51 -12.87 0.39
N THR A 27 -0.68 -12.03 -0.65
CA THR A 27 -0.93 -12.49 -2.03
C THR A 27 0.33 -12.59 -2.89
N LEU A 28 1.48 -12.14 -2.38
CA LEU A 28 2.74 -12.16 -3.13
C LEU A 28 3.31 -13.59 -3.22
N PRO A 29 3.94 -13.95 -4.35
CA PRO A 29 4.66 -15.22 -4.46
C PRO A 29 5.91 -15.22 -3.59
N GLU A 30 6.27 -16.38 -3.06
CA GLU A 30 7.52 -16.57 -2.34
C GLU A 30 8.71 -16.72 -3.31
N PRO A 31 9.89 -16.12 -3.01
CA PRO A 31 10.17 -15.33 -1.82
C PRO A 31 9.60 -13.91 -1.89
N VAL A 32 9.03 -13.43 -0.77
CA VAL A 32 8.57 -12.02 -0.69
C VAL A 32 9.77 -11.06 -0.69
N HIS A 33 9.87 -10.24 -1.73
CA HIS A 33 10.91 -9.22 -1.85
C HIS A 33 10.54 -7.91 -1.16
N ALA A 34 11.47 -7.32 -0.40
CA ALA A 34 11.29 -6.03 0.28
C ALA A 34 10.93 -4.88 -0.69
N SER A 35 11.38 -4.94 -1.94
CA SER A 35 11.01 -3.96 -2.99
C SER A 35 9.51 -3.98 -3.29
N HIS A 36 8.89 -5.17 -3.36
CA HIS A 36 7.45 -5.30 -3.58
C HIS A 36 6.67 -4.79 -2.37
N VAL A 37 7.09 -5.12 -1.15
CA VAL A 37 6.45 -4.62 0.08
C VAL A 37 6.51 -3.10 0.15
N ASN A 38 7.67 -2.51 -0.16
CA ASN A 38 7.83 -1.05 -0.18
C ASN A 38 6.93 -0.39 -1.24
N ALA A 39 6.84 -0.95 -2.45
CA ALA A 39 5.96 -0.44 -3.49
C ALA A 39 4.47 -0.49 -3.09
N LEU A 40 4.04 -1.60 -2.47
CA LEU A 40 2.69 -1.74 -1.93
C LEU A 40 2.40 -0.70 -0.84
N ALA A 41 3.31 -0.55 0.14
CA ALA A 41 3.14 0.41 1.22
C ALA A 41 3.07 1.85 0.70
N GLU A 42 3.92 2.22 -0.26
CA GLU A 42 3.88 3.55 -0.87
C GLU A 42 2.58 3.81 -1.63
N SER A 43 2.04 2.79 -2.33
CA SER A 43 0.75 2.89 -3.00
C SER A 43 -0.38 3.12 -2.00
N ILE A 44 -0.47 2.27 -0.98
CA ILE A 44 -1.51 2.35 0.06
C ILE A 44 -1.47 3.71 0.77
N LEU A 45 -0.29 4.20 1.13
CA LEU A 45 -0.12 5.52 1.76
C LEU A 45 -0.62 6.64 0.84
N ARG A 46 -0.33 6.59 -0.47
CA ARG A 46 -0.80 7.61 -1.42
C ARG A 46 -2.33 7.58 -1.53
N THR A 47 -2.90 6.40 -1.71
CA THR A 47 -4.34 6.22 -1.92
C THR A 47 -5.15 6.56 -0.67
N ALA A 48 -4.68 6.15 0.52
CA ALA A 48 -5.27 6.57 1.80
C ALA A 48 -5.11 8.07 2.04
N GLY A 49 -3.95 8.65 1.70
CA GLY A 49 -3.73 10.10 1.71
C GLY A 49 -4.71 10.87 0.81
N ALA A 50 -5.18 10.26 -0.28
CA ALA A 50 -6.19 10.82 -1.18
C ALA A 50 -7.65 10.67 -0.69
N GLY A 51 -7.87 10.04 0.47
CA GLY A 51 -9.21 9.92 1.08
C GLY A 51 -9.85 8.53 1.01
N GLU A 52 -9.21 7.53 0.40
CA GLU A 52 -9.72 6.16 0.40
C GLU A 52 -9.62 5.53 1.80
N ARG A 53 -10.66 4.81 2.21
CA ARG A 53 -10.77 4.16 3.52
C ARG A 53 -11.19 2.69 3.42
N ASN A 54 -11.63 2.24 2.25
CA ASN A 54 -11.97 0.85 2.02
C ASN A 54 -10.69 0.01 1.86
N VAL A 55 -10.46 -0.92 2.79
CA VAL A 55 -9.30 -1.83 2.79
C VAL A 55 -9.17 -2.59 1.46
N GLY A 56 -10.28 -3.09 0.90
CA GLY A 56 -10.26 -3.84 -0.35
C GLY A 56 -9.91 -2.98 -1.57
N ASN A 57 -10.26 -1.69 -1.57
CA ASN A 57 -9.84 -0.78 -2.63
C ASN A 57 -8.35 -0.46 -2.52
N LEU A 58 -7.85 -0.16 -1.32
CA LEU A 58 -6.43 0.09 -1.06
C LEU A 58 -5.57 -1.10 -1.51
N GLN A 59 -5.96 -2.32 -1.13
CA GLN A 59 -5.28 -3.55 -1.53
C GLN A 59 -5.27 -3.72 -3.06
N ARG A 60 -6.43 -3.58 -3.72
CA ARG A 60 -6.55 -3.78 -5.18
C ARG A 60 -5.72 -2.78 -5.97
N ILE A 61 -5.76 -1.50 -5.57
CA ILE A 61 -5.00 -0.44 -6.21
C ILE A 61 -3.50 -0.73 -6.06
N ALA A 62 -3.04 -1.09 -4.86
CA ALA A 62 -1.63 -1.39 -4.62
C ALA A 62 -1.13 -2.58 -5.44
N LEU A 63 -1.90 -3.67 -5.52
CA LEU A 63 -1.55 -4.85 -6.33
C LEU A 63 -1.54 -4.52 -7.84
N MET A 64 -2.48 -3.69 -8.30
CA MET A 64 -2.51 -3.24 -9.69
C MET A 64 -1.30 -2.36 -10.02
N GLU A 65 -0.98 -1.39 -9.17
CA GLU A 65 0.20 -0.53 -9.35
C GLU A 65 1.50 -1.33 -9.32
N LEU A 66 1.62 -2.35 -8.46
CA LEU A 66 2.78 -3.24 -8.42
C LEU A 66 2.98 -3.99 -9.75
N GLN A 67 1.89 -4.41 -10.41
CA GLN A 67 1.97 -5.08 -11.72
C GLN A 67 2.33 -4.13 -12.87
N LEU A 68 1.97 -2.85 -12.75
CA LEU A 68 2.27 -1.80 -13.72
C LEU A 68 3.68 -1.20 -13.52
N ALA A 69 4.29 -1.42 -12.36
CA ALA A 69 5.64 -0.95 -12.09
C ALA A 69 6.64 -1.54 -13.11
N PRO A 70 7.61 -0.75 -13.60
CA PRO A 70 8.62 -1.25 -14.51
C PRO A 70 9.34 -2.45 -13.89
N ARG A 71 9.29 -3.59 -14.59
CA ARG A 71 10.15 -4.74 -14.27
C ARG A 71 11.55 -4.36 -14.73
N ASN A 72 12.36 -3.80 -13.82
CA ASN A 72 13.78 -3.55 -14.07
C ASN A 72 14.56 -4.86 -14.07
#